data_AF-A0A3M0ZRP1-F1
#
_entry.id   AF-A0A3M0ZRP1-F1
#
_cell.length_a   1.000
_cell.length_b   1.000
_cell.length_c   1.000
_cell.angle_alpha   90.00
_cell.angle_beta   90.00
_cell.angle_gamma   90.00
#
_symmetry.space_group_name_H-M   'P 1'
#
loop_
_entity.id
_entity.type
_entity.pdbx_description
1 polymer ?
#
loop_
_entity_poly.entity_id
_entity_poly.type
_entity_poly.pdbx_seq_one_letter_code
_entity_poly.pdbx_strand_id
1 'polypeptide(L)'
;MKMKRVNWFIYLFVVLFNIFNAGVARDLDRQVAGYLSHFTQFDRQVKSVGDRLAEPHSDNVSLKFSTSSQMLAKPPMDSPYNFPLLPGKDVVIRFSAHQTNFDFVVPPLQKKFPAEIEQALSKSPAWLRNDLTCVFNALNEKSALRWARLIIETEDPYVDEVAFSISHMSVEYLQSSYATEELFTLNARLIYQYDQDLQYVQLVDYGKAGDEDYYTTARYRYVHYFDTLEIEIPKEIYYYYVVHPQLSDEVPAFIDPSISEDNYSHKNNIVSPDAGFFWRDFLYNHPDMGYADLKKMLKDARTVITKRYHFEVNGNIDAIGILSRWLDRSMNFTSDEERPHQPVRIYRKHQGRCGEYSDMRLAIGRIALIPTVAVASISTDHVWNEFYLQQWVHWDDTIDKPDQYEKGWGKKFGSVFQMRGDGFFTSVTDRYYSKISRITVHVSDSTGLPLDGAQVILYTKGLYSDLSFDNYGVTNSEG
;
A
#
# COMPACT_ATOMS: atom_id res chain seq x y z
N MET A 1 -46.89 -8.33 -29.50
CA MET A 1 -46.06 -7.33 -28.77
C MET A 1 -45.76 -7.90 -27.38
N LYS A 2 -44.61 -8.55 -27.18
CA LYS A 2 -44.26 -9.17 -25.88
C LYS A 2 -43.50 -8.14 -25.04
N MET A 3 -44.09 -7.71 -23.93
CA MET A 3 -43.46 -6.88 -22.91
C MET A 3 -42.25 -7.61 -22.32
N LYS A 4 -41.05 -7.03 -22.47
CA LYS A 4 -39.89 -7.38 -21.64
C LYS A 4 -40.00 -6.59 -20.34
N ARG A 5 -40.16 -7.30 -19.22
CA ARG A 5 -39.97 -6.73 -17.87
C ARG A 5 -38.53 -6.26 -17.75
N VAL A 6 -38.34 -4.97 -17.55
CA VAL A 6 -37.06 -4.39 -17.11
C VAL A 6 -37.03 -4.51 -15.60
N ASN A 7 -36.28 -5.48 -15.08
CA ASN A 7 -35.98 -5.55 -13.65
C ASN A 7 -34.97 -4.45 -13.33
N TRP A 8 -35.44 -3.37 -12.69
CA TRP A 8 -34.57 -2.41 -12.03
C TRP A 8 -34.01 -3.08 -10.78
N PHE A 9 -32.73 -3.45 -10.79
CA PHE A 9 -32.02 -3.82 -9.58
C PHE A 9 -31.69 -2.52 -8.83
N ILE A 10 -32.41 -2.25 -7.76
CA ILE A 10 -32.08 -1.20 -6.79
C ILE A 10 -30.99 -1.78 -5.90
N TYR A 11 -29.77 -1.26 -6.00
CA TYR A 11 -28.71 -1.54 -5.03
C TYR A 11 -28.97 -0.68 -3.79
N LEU A 12 -29.24 -1.32 -2.66
CA LEU A 12 -29.40 -0.66 -1.37
C LEU A 12 -27.98 -0.48 -0.78
N PHE A 13 -27.52 0.76 -0.66
CA PHE A 13 -26.29 1.09 0.03
C PHE A 13 -26.62 1.45 1.48
N VAL A 14 -25.89 0.88 2.44
CA VAL A 14 -26.02 1.23 3.86
C VAL A 14 -24.70 1.88 4.29
N VAL A 15 -24.77 3.16 4.63
CA VAL A 15 -23.66 3.90 5.25
C VAL A 15 -23.89 3.83 6.76
N LEU A 16 -23.03 3.10 7.48
CA LEU A 16 -23.07 3.05 8.93
C LEU A 16 -22.13 4.13 9.49
N PHE A 17 -22.70 5.08 10.22
CA PHE A 17 -21.94 5.99 11.06
C PHE A 17 -21.66 5.27 12.38
N ASN A 18 -20.41 4.93 12.64
CA ASN A 18 -20.05 4.27 13.89
C ASN A 18 -20.04 5.29 15.05
N ILE A 19 -21.23 5.57 15.58
CA ILE A 19 -21.43 6.14 16.92
C ILE A 19 -22.12 5.05 17.74
N PHE A 20 -21.28 4.19 18.35
CA PHE A 20 -21.56 3.07 19.26
C PHE A 20 -22.99 2.52 19.41
N ASN A 21 -23.18 1.22 19.06
CA ASN A 21 -24.00 0.29 19.85
C ASN A 21 -23.50 -1.18 19.70
N ALA A 22 -23.32 -1.88 20.83
CA ALA A 22 -22.27 -2.89 21.04
C ALA A 22 -22.52 -4.36 20.58
N GLY A 23 -23.61 -4.64 19.85
CA GLY A 23 -24.01 -6.03 19.52
C GLY A 23 -23.62 -6.51 18.13
N VAL A 24 -24.00 -5.74 17.09
CA VAL A 24 -23.83 -6.10 15.67
C VAL A 24 -22.45 -5.69 15.13
N ALA A 25 -21.80 -4.71 15.77
CA ALA A 25 -20.48 -4.21 15.41
C ALA A 25 -19.36 -5.27 15.54
N ARG A 26 -19.46 -6.23 16.45
CA ARG A 26 -18.37 -7.19 16.72
C ARG A 26 -18.09 -8.17 15.58
N ASP A 27 -19.11 -8.56 14.81
CA ASP A 27 -18.93 -9.48 13.67
C ASP A 27 -18.51 -8.71 12.40
N LEU A 28 -18.96 -7.45 12.25
CA LEU A 28 -18.53 -6.54 11.18
C LEU A 28 -17.09 -6.06 11.37
N ASP A 29 -16.69 -5.73 12.61
CA ASP A 29 -15.34 -5.32 12.98
C ASP A 29 -14.31 -6.43 12.71
N ARG A 30 -14.70 -7.71 12.84
CA ARG A 30 -13.83 -8.85 12.49
C ARG A 30 -13.58 -8.97 10.99
N GLN A 31 -14.58 -8.69 10.16
CA GLN A 31 -14.38 -8.68 8.70
C GLN A 31 -13.49 -7.51 8.30
N VAL A 32 -13.74 -6.31 8.85
CA VAL A 32 -12.94 -5.11 8.57
C VAL A 32 -11.50 -5.26 9.06
N ALA A 33 -11.26 -5.81 10.25
CA ALA A 33 -9.91 -6.08 10.80
C ALA A 33 -9.19 -7.28 10.15
N GLY A 34 -9.88 -8.05 9.30
CA GLY A 34 -9.28 -9.05 8.43
C GLY A 34 -8.75 -8.47 7.12
N TYR A 35 -9.33 -7.37 6.63
CA TYR A 35 -8.96 -6.72 5.36
C TYR A 35 -8.12 -5.44 5.54
N LEU A 36 -8.28 -4.75 6.67
CA LEU A 36 -7.32 -3.77 7.17
C LEU A 36 -6.30 -4.55 7.98
N SER A 37 -5.00 -4.28 7.80
CA SER A 37 -3.92 -5.05 8.42
C SER A 37 -4.27 -5.53 9.83
N HIS A 38 -3.86 -6.75 10.19
CA HIS A 38 -4.11 -7.35 11.51
C HIS A 38 -3.60 -6.53 12.72
N PHE A 39 -2.96 -5.39 12.46
CA PHE A 39 -2.45 -4.41 13.41
C PHE A 39 -3.24 -3.10 13.45
N THR A 40 -4.29 -2.95 12.64
CA THR A 40 -5.35 -1.96 12.90
C THR A 40 -6.22 -2.42 14.08
N GLN A 41 -5.59 -2.65 15.24
CA GLN A 41 -6.32 -2.44 16.47
C GLN A 41 -6.56 -0.95 16.54
N PHE A 42 -7.83 -0.56 16.37
CA PHE A 42 -8.32 0.80 16.49
C PHE A 42 -7.69 1.52 17.70
N ASP A 43 -6.58 2.23 17.49
CA ASP A 43 -6.12 3.19 18.46
C ASP A 43 -7.09 4.37 18.41
N ARG A 44 -7.80 4.55 19.51
CA ARG A 44 -8.95 5.46 19.65
C ARG A 44 -8.50 6.91 19.80
N GLN A 45 -7.53 7.34 19.01
CA GLN A 45 -7.09 8.72 18.94
C GLN A 45 -6.92 9.13 17.48
N VAL A 46 -7.99 9.73 16.97
CA VAL A 46 -8.01 10.54 15.75
C VAL A 46 -6.78 11.45 15.73
N LYS A 47 -5.98 11.33 14.68
CA LYS A 47 -5.15 12.43 14.16
C LYS A 47 -5.43 12.53 12.66
N SER A 48 -5.70 13.76 12.23
CA SER A 48 -6.34 14.21 10.99
C SER A 48 -5.73 13.69 9.69
N VAL A 49 -6.56 13.63 8.64
CA VAL A 49 -6.26 13.14 7.28
C VAL A 49 -6.44 14.27 6.26
N GLY A 50 -5.56 14.36 5.26
CA GLY A 50 -5.74 15.23 4.10
C GLY A 50 -5.28 14.52 2.82
N ASP A 51 -6.23 13.97 2.06
CA ASP A 51 -5.95 13.27 0.80
C ASP A 51 -6.57 13.95 -0.42
N ARG A 52 -5.73 14.13 -1.45
CA ARG A 52 -6.11 14.26 -2.85
C ARG A 52 -4.99 13.67 -3.71
N LEU A 53 -5.29 12.64 -4.51
CA LEU A 53 -4.48 12.31 -5.69
C LEU A 53 -5.18 12.96 -6.91
N ALA A 54 -4.52 13.90 -7.55
CA ALA A 54 -4.83 14.32 -8.92
C ALA A 54 -3.64 13.94 -9.81
N GLU A 55 -3.94 13.40 -11.00
CA GLU A 55 -3.00 13.33 -12.12
C GLU A 55 -2.36 14.73 -12.38
N PRO A 56 -1.21 14.82 -13.09
CA PRO A 56 -0.39 16.03 -13.13
C PRO A 56 -1.02 17.13 -14.00
N HIS A 57 -2.09 17.73 -13.50
CA HIS A 57 -2.61 19.01 -13.93
C HIS A 57 -2.78 19.89 -12.68
N SER A 58 -1.95 20.93 -12.67
CA SER A 58 -1.87 22.17 -11.86
C SER A 58 -3.03 22.66 -10.98
N ASP A 59 -3.72 21.81 -10.22
CA ASP A 59 -4.83 22.25 -9.37
C ASP A 59 -4.43 22.28 -7.89
N ASN A 60 -4.05 23.48 -7.44
CA ASN A 60 -3.75 23.82 -6.05
C ASN A 60 -4.90 23.39 -5.11
N VAL A 61 -4.58 22.66 -4.04
CA VAL A 61 -5.47 22.50 -2.89
C VAL A 61 -5.52 23.83 -2.12
N SER A 62 -6.70 24.24 -1.65
CA SER A 62 -6.90 25.50 -0.93
C SER A 62 -7.50 25.22 0.45
N LEU A 63 -6.79 25.54 1.52
CA LEU A 63 -7.33 25.50 2.88
C LEU A 63 -8.07 26.81 3.16
N LYS A 64 -9.39 26.74 3.37
CA LYS A 64 -10.20 27.90 3.78
C LYS A 64 -10.35 27.90 5.30
N PHE A 65 -9.64 28.80 5.97
CA PHE A 65 -9.87 29.08 7.39
C PHE A 65 -11.02 30.08 7.54
N SER A 66 -12.16 29.66 8.08
CA SER A 66 -13.18 30.59 8.59
C SER A 66 -13.01 30.74 10.10
N THR A 67 -12.64 31.94 10.56
CA THR A 67 -12.61 32.23 12.00
C THR A 67 -14.04 32.35 12.53
N SER A 68 -14.52 31.37 13.28
CA SER A 68 -15.70 31.49 14.15
C SER A 68 -15.26 31.85 15.56
N SER A 69 -15.04 33.15 15.81
CA SER A 69 -15.07 33.65 17.19
C SER A 69 -15.72 35.01 17.25
N GLN A 70 -16.92 35.05 17.84
CA GLN A 70 -17.30 36.18 18.66
C GLN A 70 -16.20 36.34 19.71
N MET A 71 -15.47 37.46 19.61
CA MET A 71 -14.36 37.96 20.43
C MET A 71 -13.08 38.11 19.61
N LEU A 72 -12.65 39.38 19.54
CA LEU A 72 -11.50 39.97 18.84
C LEU A 72 -11.76 40.38 17.38
N ALA A 73 -11.33 41.61 17.09
CA ALA A 73 -11.65 42.38 15.89
C ALA A 73 -11.26 41.64 14.60
N LYS A 74 -12.14 41.73 13.59
CA LYS A 74 -11.90 41.26 12.22
C LYS A 74 -10.51 41.69 11.73
N PRO A 75 -9.59 40.76 11.39
CA PRO A 75 -8.51 41.10 10.48
C PRO A 75 -9.08 41.25 9.06
N PRO A 76 -8.58 42.20 8.25
CA PRO A 76 -8.91 42.28 6.84
C PRO A 76 -8.11 41.21 6.10
N MET A 77 -8.74 40.14 5.64
CA MET A 77 -8.12 39.21 4.69
C MET A 77 -9.07 39.00 3.51
N ASP A 78 -8.81 39.73 2.43
CA ASP A 78 -9.59 39.75 1.18
C ASP A 78 -9.11 38.70 0.15
N SER A 79 -8.32 37.70 0.52
CA SER A 79 -7.90 36.65 -0.43
C SER A 79 -7.60 35.29 0.22
N PRO A 80 -8.07 34.16 -0.35
CA PRO A 80 -7.67 32.82 0.06
C PRO A 80 -6.23 32.54 -0.37
N TYR A 81 -5.39 32.12 0.59
CA TYR A 81 -4.06 31.58 0.29
C TYR A 81 -4.19 30.14 -0.22
N ASN A 82 -3.56 29.83 -1.36
CA ASN A 82 -3.57 28.50 -1.98
C ASN A 82 -2.23 27.80 -1.72
N PHE A 83 -2.23 26.58 -1.18
CA PHE A 83 -1.01 25.82 -0.89
C PHE A 83 -1.18 24.34 -1.29
N PRO A 84 -0.28 23.77 -2.10
CA PRO A 84 -0.34 22.35 -2.45
C PRO A 84 0.12 21.48 -1.26
N LEU A 85 -0.72 20.52 -0.86
CA LEU A 85 -0.39 19.45 0.08
C LEU A 85 -0.33 18.13 -0.69
N LEU A 86 0.74 17.35 -0.49
CA LEU A 86 0.86 16.02 -1.06
C LEU A 86 0.05 15.02 -0.22
N PRO A 87 -0.72 14.09 -0.83
CA PRO A 87 -1.48 13.07 -0.09
C PRO A 87 -0.58 12.23 0.80
N GLY A 88 -1.07 11.89 2.00
CA GLY A 88 -0.34 11.09 2.99
C GLY A 88 0.78 11.79 3.78
N LYS A 89 0.83 13.13 3.82
CA LYS A 89 1.81 13.89 4.62
C LYS A 89 1.17 14.63 5.79
N ASP A 90 1.68 14.40 6.99
CA ASP A 90 1.31 15.18 8.17
C ASP A 90 1.92 16.59 8.10
N VAL A 91 1.06 17.61 8.16
CA VAL A 91 1.48 19.02 8.24
C VAL A 91 0.88 19.70 9.46
N VAL A 92 1.68 20.54 10.12
CA VAL A 92 1.19 21.48 11.13
C VAL A 92 1.44 22.90 10.64
N ILE A 93 0.39 23.71 10.66
CA ILE A 93 0.38 25.08 10.17
C ILE A 93 0.37 26.01 11.38
N ARG A 94 1.37 26.90 11.49
CA ARG A 94 1.38 27.96 12.50
C ARG A 94 0.89 29.26 11.88
N PHE A 95 -0.14 29.85 12.47
CA PHE A 95 -0.61 31.19 12.13
C PHE A 95 0.05 32.23 13.02
N SER A 96 0.76 33.19 12.41
CA SER A 96 1.30 34.36 13.12
C SER A 96 0.41 35.58 12.88
N ALA A 97 -0.41 35.93 13.87
CA ALA A 97 -1.31 37.09 13.81
C ALA A 97 -0.57 38.42 13.59
N HIS A 98 0.72 38.50 13.90
CA HIS A 98 1.55 39.69 13.72
C HIS A 98 2.18 39.81 12.33
N GLN A 99 2.46 38.70 11.65
CA GLN A 99 3.14 38.69 10.36
C GLN A 99 2.19 38.46 9.18
N THR A 100 0.92 38.16 9.44
CA THR A 100 -0.10 37.83 8.42
C THR A 100 0.36 36.73 7.45
N ASN A 101 1.27 35.86 7.91
CA ASN A 101 1.83 34.74 7.15
C ASN A 101 1.50 33.40 7.82
N PHE A 102 1.42 32.35 7.01
CA PHE A 102 1.35 30.96 7.45
C PHE A 102 2.73 30.34 7.29
N ASP A 103 3.23 29.70 8.35
CA ASP A 103 4.46 28.92 8.29
C ASP A 103 4.11 27.43 8.43
N PHE A 104 4.75 26.57 7.64
CA PHE A 104 4.81 25.14 7.92
C PHE A 104 5.75 24.95 9.09
N VAL A 105 5.26 24.35 10.16
CA VAL A 105 6.07 24.14 11.35
C VAL A 105 5.94 22.70 11.75
N VAL A 106 7.05 21.99 11.86
CA VAL A 106 7.09 20.74 12.62
C VAL A 106 6.59 21.09 14.03
N PRO A 107 5.50 20.49 14.54
CA PRO A 107 4.97 20.85 15.84
C PRO A 107 6.12 20.78 16.85
N PRO A 108 6.36 21.84 17.66
CA PRO A 108 7.41 21.77 18.66
C PRO A 108 7.09 20.58 19.56
N LEU A 109 8.02 19.62 19.59
CA LEU A 109 7.86 18.41 20.37
C LEU A 109 7.50 18.79 21.80
N GLN A 110 6.39 18.27 22.32
CA GLN A 110 5.93 18.58 23.69
C GLN A 110 6.98 18.19 24.75
N LYS A 111 7.89 17.28 24.40
CA LYS A 111 9.10 16.91 25.14
C LYS A 111 10.26 16.75 24.14
N LYS A 112 11.47 17.17 24.51
CA LYS A 112 12.66 16.80 23.72
C LYS A 112 12.77 15.29 23.66
N PHE A 113 13.07 14.78 22.46
CA PHE A 113 13.39 13.37 22.30
C PHE A 113 14.72 13.04 22.99
N PRO A 114 14.95 11.77 23.38
CA PRO A 114 16.28 11.26 23.65
C PRO A 114 17.25 11.54 22.48
N ALA A 115 18.53 11.73 22.79
CA ALA A 115 19.55 12.10 21.80
C ALA A 115 19.67 11.08 20.66
N GLU A 116 19.44 9.80 20.94
CA GLU A 116 19.45 8.73 19.96
C GLU A 116 18.32 8.89 18.92
N ILE A 117 17.13 9.31 19.33
CA ILE A 117 16.03 9.57 18.38
C ILE A 117 16.35 10.79 17.53
N GLU A 118 16.91 11.86 18.12
CA GLU A 118 17.35 13.03 17.37
C GLU A 118 18.45 12.69 16.34
N GLN A 119 19.38 11.81 16.70
CA GLN A 119 20.41 11.31 15.79
C GLN A 119 19.82 10.48 14.65
N ALA A 120 18.87 9.58 14.93
CA ALA A 120 18.17 8.81 13.92
C ALA A 120 17.44 9.72 12.92
N LEU A 121 16.68 10.70 13.41
CA LEU A 121 15.98 11.70 12.57
C LEU A 121 16.96 12.51 11.72
N SER A 122 18.09 12.94 12.29
CA SER A 122 19.12 13.67 11.55
C SER A 122 19.77 12.84 10.46
N LYS A 123 19.94 11.53 10.69
CA LYS A 123 20.52 10.60 9.73
C LYS A 123 19.56 10.31 8.58
N SER A 124 18.26 10.23 8.86
CA SER A 124 17.22 9.99 7.85
C SER A 124 17.03 11.16 6.87
N PRO A 125 16.54 10.89 5.64
CA PRO A 125 16.22 11.92 4.67
C PRO A 125 15.16 12.90 5.17
N ALA A 126 15.26 14.17 4.77
CA ALA A 126 14.33 15.22 5.17
C ALA A 126 12.86 14.85 4.89
N TRP A 127 12.58 14.22 3.75
CA TRP A 127 11.23 13.82 3.35
C TRP A 127 10.59 12.73 4.23
N LEU A 128 11.36 12.06 5.10
CA LEU A 128 10.90 11.05 6.07
C LEU A 128 10.85 11.55 7.52
N ARG A 129 11.50 12.67 7.85
CA ARG A 129 11.68 13.11 9.24
C ARG A 129 10.37 13.39 9.96
N ASN A 130 9.38 13.95 9.25
CA ASN A 130 8.05 14.19 9.84
C ASN A 130 7.34 12.87 10.17
N ASP A 131 7.30 11.94 9.20
CA ASP A 131 6.63 10.66 9.35
C ASP A 131 7.28 9.85 10.50
N LEU A 132 8.61 9.81 10.54
CA LEU A 132 9.38 9.21 11.64
C LEU A 132 9.10 9.88 12.99
N THR A 133 9.01 11.21 13.01
CA THR A 133 8.72 11.97 14.24
C THR A 133 7.34 11.59 14.79
N CYS A 134 6.33 11.47 13.92
CA CYS A 134 4.99 11.02 14.29
C CYS A 134 5.02 9.61 14.87
N VAL A 135 5.70 8.68 14.19
CA VAL A 135 5.85 7.29 14.65
C VAL A 135 6.58 7.21 16.00
N PHE A 136 7.73 7.86 16.16
CA PHE A 136 8.48 7.85 17.42
C PHE A 136 7.72 8.47 18.58
N ASN A 137 6.88 9.47 18.31
CA ASN A 137 6.02 10.07 19.35
C ASN A 137 4.85 9.16 19.75
N ALA A 138 4.39 8.27 18.86
CA ALA A 138 3.31 7.33 19.13
C ALA A 138 3.81 6.04 19.81
N LEU A 139 5.05 5.65 19.57
CA LEU A 139 5.68 4.48 20.18
C LEU A 139 5.97 4.70 21.67
N ASN A 140 5.92 3.60 22.45
CA ASN A 140 6.55 3.59 23.77
C ASN A 140 8.07 3.80 23.66
N GLU A 141 8.68 4.36 24.71
CA GLU A 141 10.10 4.76 24.71
C GLU A 141 11.06 3.62 24.34
N LYS A 142 10.82 2.40 24.83
CA LYS A 142 11.65 1.24 24.53
C LYS A 142 11.62 0.90 23.04
N SER A 143 10.43 0.87 22.44
CA SER A 143 10.27 0.62 21.00
C SER A 143 10.83 1.77 20.16
N ALA A 144 10.62 3.02 20.55
CA ALA A 144 11.17 4.18 19.85
C ALA A 144 12.70 4.16 19.80
N LEU A 145 13.36 3.90 20.95
CA LEU A 145 14.82 3.77 21.02
C LEU A 145 15.36 2.57 20.24
N ARG A 146 14.62 1.45 20.20
CA ARG A 146 14.97 0.27 19.41
C ARG A 146 15.07 0.62 17.92
N TRP A 147 14.01 1.21 17.36
CA TRP A 147 13.96 1.55 15.94
C TRP A 147 14.91 2.71 15.58
N ALA A 148 15.11 3.67 16.48
CA ALA A 148 16.13 4.71 16.29
C ALA A 148 17.54 4.14 16.19
N ARG A 149 17.90 3.18 17.06
CA ARG A 149 19.21 2.50 16.99
C ARG A 149 19.41 1.75 15.70
N LEU A 150 18.38 1.02 15.22
CA LEU A 150 18.45 0.35 13.93
C LEU A 150 18.81 1.34 12.79
N ILE A 151 18.14 2.50 12.72
CA ILE A 151 18.47 3.54 11.73
C ILE A 151 19.92 4.05 11.90
N ILE A 152 20.36 4.29 13.13
CA ILE A 152 21.74 4.74 13.43
C ILE A 152 22.78 3.72 12.99
N GLU A 153 22.52 2.44 13.20
CA GLU A 153 23.44 1.32 12.91
C GLU A 153 23.40 0.89 11.43
N THR A 154 22.34 1.20 10.71
CA THR A 154 22.20 0.85 9.29
C THR A 154 23.20 1.63 8.45
N GLU A 155 23.99 0.96 7.61
CA GLU A 155 24.95 1.62 6.71
C GLU A 155 24.32 1.93 5.35
N ASP A 156 24.89 2.88 4.61
CA ASP A 156 24.55 3.08 3.20
C ASP A 156 24.80 1.78 2.41
N PRO A 157 23.97 1.48 1.39
CA PRO A 157 22.92 2.32 0.83
C PRO A 157 21.52 2.08 1.43
N TYR A 158 21.39 1.45 2.61
CA TYR A 158 20.10 0.91 3.08
C TYR A 158 19.28 1.84 3.99
N VAL A 159 19.82 3.02 4.31
CA VAL A 159 19.33 3.83 5.44
C VAL A 159 17.93 4.35 5.18
N ASP A 160 17.66 4.83 3.98
CA ASP A 160 16.38 5.34 3.53
C ASP A 160 15.32 4.25 3.40
N GLU A 161 15.63 3.04 2.90
CA GLU A 161 14.65 1.94 2.88
C GLU A 161 14.24 1.48 4.29
N VAL A 162 15.22 1.37 5.20
CA VAL A 162 14.96 1.03 6.59
C VAL A 162 14.14 2.13 7.28
N ALA A 163 14.54 3.39 7.10
CA ALA A 163 13.82 4.54 7.65
C ALA A 163 12.38 4.64 7.11
N PHE A 164 12.19 4.48 5.80
CA PHE A 164 10.89 4.49 5.15
C PHE A 164 10.00 3.38 5.69
N SER A 165 10.54 2.16 5.79
CA SER A 165 9.77 1.02 6.28
C SER A 165 9.34 1.22 7.73
N ILE A 166 10.20 1.76 8.59
CA ILE A 166 9.83 2.09 9.98
C ILE A 166 8.76 3.16 10.03
N SER A 167 8.85 4.21 9.21
CA SER A 167 7.90 5.33 9.27
C SER A 167 6.52 5.03 8.67
N HIS A 168 6.39 3.96 7.86
CA HIS A 168 5.15 3.61 7.16
C HIS A 168 4.53 2.28 7.63
N MET A 169 5.10 1.65 8.65
CA MET A 169 4.45 0.54 9.36
C MET A 169 3.60 1.06 10.52
N SER A 170 2.55 0.32 10.87
CA SER A 170 1.69 0.70 11.99
C SER A 170 2.42 0.66 13.34
N VAL A 171 2.03 1.54 14.25
CA VAL A 171 2.59 1.63 15.61
C VAL A 171 2.37 0.32 16.36
N GLU A 172 1.23 -0.33 16.16
CA GLU A 172 0.87 -1.60 16.75
C GLU A 172 1.80 -2.73 16.26
N TYR A 173 2.13 -2.76 14.96
CA TYR A 173 3.10 -3.71 14.42
C TYR A 173 4.48 -3.49 15.02
N LEU A 174 4.97 -2.24 15.00
CA LEU A 174 6.29 -1.85 15.51
C LEU A 174 6.47 -2.09 17.03
N GLN A 175 5.39 -2.22 17.78
CA GLN A 175 5.41 -2.61 19.20
C GLN A 175 5.20 -4.11 19.43
N SER A 176 4.79 -4.85 18.41
CA SER A 176 4.55 -6.29 18.49
C SER A 176 5.85 -7.11 18.49
N SER A 177 5.75 -8.37 18.90
CA SER A 177 6.84 -9.34 18.79
C SER A 177 7.14 -9.78 17.35
N TYR A 178 6.29 -9.44 16.38
CA TYR A 178 6.46 -9.83 14.99
C TYR A 178 7.42 -8.89 14.24
N ALA A 179 7.51 -7.62 14.68
CA ALA A 179 8.43 -6.65 14.13
C ALA A 179 9.87 -6.91 14.61
N THR A 180 10.70 -7.44 13.72
CA THR A 180 12.11 -7.79 13.95
C THR A 180 13.03 -6.85 13.20
N GLU A 181 14.17 -6.48 13.78
CA GLU A 181 15.15 -5.59 13.14
C GLU A 181 15.78 -6.27 11.91
N GLU A 182 15.91 -7.58 12.01
CA GLU A 182 16.38 -8.49 10.97
C GLU A 182 15.50 -8.42 9.73
N LEU A 183 14.17 -8.32 9.87
CA LEU A 183 13.26 -8.23 8.72
C LEU A 183 13.49 -6.95 7.92
N PHE A 184 13.56 -5.80 8.59
CA PHE A 184 13.79 -4.52 7.92
C PHE A 184 15.16 -4.47 7.25
N THR A 185 16.19 -4.94 7.94
CA THR A 185 17.57 -5.02 7.42
C THR A 185 17.65 -5.96 6.22
N LEU A 186 17.07 -7.16 6.33
CA LEU A 186 17.08 -8.16 5.27
C LEU A 186 16.32 -7.67 4.04
N ASN A 187 15.15 -7.06 4.23
CA ASN A 187 14.33 -6.52 3.15
C ASN A 187 15.11 -5.49 2.31
N ALA A 188 15.75 -4.51 2.95
CA ALA A 188 16.58 -3.52 2.25
C ALA A 188 17.78 -4.17 1.53
N ARG A 189 18.52 -5.06 2.21
CA ARG A 189 19.68 -5.74 1.61
C ARG A 189 19.32 -6.56 0.37
N LEU A 190 18.21 -7.30 0.42
CA LEU A 190 17.78 -8.14 -0.69
C LEU A 190 17.38 -7.31 -1.91
N ILE A 191 16.83 -6.10 -1.74
CA ILE A 191 16.50 -5.20 -2.84
C ILE A 191 17.76 -4.86 -3.66
N TYR A 192 18.83 -4.41 -3.01
CA TYR A 192 20.11 -4.14 -3.68
C TYR A 192 20.81 -5.41 -4.18
N GLN A 193 20.68 -6.53 -3.47
CA GLN A 193 21.22 -7.79 -3.95
C GLN A 193 20.54 -8.22 -5.26
N TYR A 194 19.23 -8.03 -5.39
CA TYR A 194 18.48 -8.46 -6.57
C TYR A 194 18.69 -7.50 -7.74
N ASP A 195 18.93 -6.22 -7.48
CA ASP A 195 19.37 -5.26 -8.50
C ASP A 195 20.60 -5.79 -9.29
N GLN A 196 21.57 -6.36 -8.58
CA GLN A 196 22.77 -6.97 -9.19
C GLN A 196 22.47 -8.19 -10.08
N ASP A 197 21.39 -8.92 -9.77
CA ASP A 197 21.00 -10.15 -10.47
C ASP A 197 20.14 -9.87 -11.72
N LEU A 198 19.44 -8.72 -11.76
CA LEU A 198 18.45 -8.39 -12.78
C LEU A 198 19.05 -7.46 -13.86
N GLN A 199 18.66 -7.66 -15.12
CA GLN A 199 19.29 -6.97 -16.26
C GLN A 199 18.38 -5.92 -16.93
N TYR A 200 17.13 -5.81 -16.47
CA TYR A 200 16.13 -4.88 -17.00
C TYR A 200 15.82 -3.71 -16.06
N VAL A 201 16.38 -3.73 -14.86
CA VAL A 201 16.19 -2.71 -13.82
C VAL A 201 17.56 -2.34 -13.27
N GLN A 202 17.69 -1.09 -12.83
CA GLN A 202 18.84 -0.56 -12.12
C GLN A 202 18.32 0.33 -10.98
N LEU A 203 18.78 0.11 -9.74
CA LEU A 203 18.58 1.06 -8.65
C LEU A 203 19.45 2.30 -8.83
N VAL A 204 18.87 3.46 -8.53
CA VAL A 204 19.51 4.76 -8.69
C VAL A 204 19.41 5.51 -7.36
N ASP A 205 20.56 5.68 -6.71
CA ASP A 205 20.69 6.41 -5.46
C ASP A 205 21.01 7.88 -5.75
N TYR A 206 20.23 8.79 -5.17
CA TYR A 206 20.45 10.22 -5.18
C TYR A 206 20.90 10.66 -3.78
N GLY A 207 22.20 10.91 -3.62
CA GLY A 207 22.79 11.26 -2.32
C GLY A 207 23.02 10.03 -1.43
N LYS A 208 23.28 10.28 -0.14
CA LYS A 208 23.52 9.24 0.88
C LYS A 208 23.22 9.74 2.28
N ALA A 209 23.27 8.86 3.29
CA ALA A 209 23.10 9.25 4.68
C ALA A 209 24.07 10.38 5.07
N GLY A 210 23.50 11.47 5.60
CA GLY A 210 24.21 12.71 5.93
C GLY A 210 23.95 13.85 4.94
N ASP A 211 23.47 13.55 3.72
CA ASP A 211 22.87 14.56 2.84
C ASP A 211 21.45 14.90 3.34
N GLU A 212 20.93 16.08 2.96
CA GLU A 212 19.63 16.53 3.48
C GLU A 212 18.45 15.75 2.90
N ASP A 213 18.46 15.49 1.59
CA ASP A 213 17.30 14.98 0.84
C ASP A 213 17.69 13.83 -0.10
N TYR A 214 18.31 12.80 0.47
CA TYR A 214 18.70 11.61 -0.28
C TYR A 214 17.58 10.59 -0.42
N TYR A 215 17.59 9.83 -1.51
CA TYR A 215 16.59 8.80 -1.80
C TYR A 215 17.05 7.85 -2.89
N THR A 216 16.34 6.74 -3.00
CA THR A 216 16.52 5.71 -4.02
C THR A 216 15.30 5.64 -4.92
N THR A 217 15.52 5.29 -6.18
CA THR A 217 14.47 4.91 -7.13
C THR A 217 14.97 3.81 -8.06
N ALA A 218 14.14 3.39 -9.01
CA ALA A 218 14.49 2.37 -9.98
C ALA A 218 14.32 2.88 -11.42
N ARG A 219 15.27 2.51 -12.28
CA ARG A 219 15.25 2.75 -13.72
C ARG A 219 15.06 1.45 -14.46
N TYR A 220 14.14 1.42 -15.41
CA TYR A 220 13.71 0.21 -16.12
C TYR A 220 13.92 0.32 -17.61
N ARG A 221 14.30 -0.79 -18.23
CA ARG A 221 14.25 -0.99 -19.68
C ARG A 221 12.91 -1.58 -20.09
N TYR A 222 12.26 -0.99 -21.08
CA TYR A 222 11.02 -1.51 -21.66
C TYR A 222 11.00 -1.36 -23.19
N VAL A 223 10.21 -2.19 -23.86
CA VAL A 223 10.06 -2.12 -25.32
C VAL A 223 9.06 -1.04 -25.70
N HIS A 224 9.47 -0.13 -26.59
CA HIS A 224 8.61 0.87 -27.20
C HIS A 224 8.72 0.77 -28.73
N TYR A 225 7.67 0.26 -29.37
CA TYR A 225 7.66 -0.07 -30.80
C TYR A 225 8.82 -1.00 -31.20
N PHE A 226 9.81 -0.48 -31.94
CA PHE A 226 10.96 -1.23 -32.46
C PHE A 226 12.26 -0.97 -31.69
N ASP A 227 12.19 -0.21 -30.59
CA ASP A 227 13.35 0.15 -29.77
C ASP A 227 13.13 -0.19 -28.29
N THR A 228 14.20 -0.12 -27.50
CA THR A 228 14.18 -0.24 -26.05
C THR A 228 14.45 1.12 -25.43
N LEU A 229 13.56 1.58 -24.55
CA LEU A 229 13.70 2.83 -23.82
C LEU A 229 13.99 2.55 -22.35
N GLU A 230 14.63 3.52 -21.70
CA GLU A 230 14.80 3.55 -20.25
C GLU A 230 13.85 4.57 -19.62
N ILE A 231 13.30 4.21 -18.47
CA ILE A 231 12.47 5.11 -17.67
C ILE A 231 12.77 4.96 -16.19
N GLU A 232 12.92 6.09 -15.52
CA GLU A 232 12.98 6.17 -14.06
C GLU A 232 11.58 6.36 -13.48
N ILE A 233 11.23 5.60 -12.46
CA ILE A 233 9.93 5.74 -11.78
C ILE A 233 9.98 6.83 -10.70
N PRO A 234 8.83 7.39 -10.30
CA PRO A 234 8.77 8.23 -9.11
C PRO A 234 9.25 7.47 -7.87
N LYS A 235 10.03 8.12 -7.00
CA LYS A 235 10.56 7.50 -5.78
C LYS A 235 9.46 6.94 -4.88
N GLU A 236 8.32 7.61 -4.82
CA GLU A 236 7.15 7.17 -4.04
C GLU A 236 6.64 5.81 -4.53
N ILE A 237 6.68 5.57 -5.84
CA ILE A 237 6.31 4.28 -6.42
C ILE A 237 7.31 3.18 -6.02
N TYR A 238 8.61 3.51 -6.01
CA TYR A 238 9.64 2.60 -5.52
C TYR A 238 9.43 2.24 -4.04
N TYR A 239 9.29 3.23 -3.16
CA TYR A 239 9.19 2.94 -1.73
C TYR A 239 7.91 2.18 -1.36
N TYR A 240 6.74 2.60 -1.83
CA TYR A 240 5.48 1.93 -1.43
C TYR A 240 5.28 0.56 -2.07
N TYR A 241 5.79 0.34 -3.28
CA TYR A 241 5.43 -0.85 -4.07
C TYR A 241 6.62 -1.74 -4.43
N VAL A 242 7.83 -1.40 -3.96
CA VAL A 242 9.01 -2.28 -3.97
C VAL A 242 9.57 -2.44 -2.55
N VAL A 243 9.79 -1.34 -1.83
CA VAL A 243 10.44 -1.35 -0.51
C VAL A 243 9.52 -1.83 0.61
N HIS A 244 8.27 -1.36 0.66
CA HIS A 244 7.36 -1.65 1.76
C HIS A 244 7.26 -3.16 2.04
N PRO A 245 7.53 -3.61 3.28
CA PRO A 245 7.67 -5.05 3.58
C PRO A 245 6.35 -5.80 3.59
N GLN A 246 5.24 -5.10 3.85
CA GLN A 246 3.89 -5.63 3.75
C GLN A 246 3.36 -5.50 2.31
N LEU A 247 2.81 -6.59 1.79
CA LEU A 247 2.24 -6.72 0.47
C LEU A 247 0.77 -6.27 0.48
N SER A 248 -0.07 -6.98 1.25
CA SER A 248 -1.52 -6.81 1.32
C SER A 248 -2.00 -6.87 2.78
N ASP A 249 -2.59 -7.99 3.20
CA ASP A 249 -3.23 -8.21 4.50
C ASP A 249 -2.37 -9.02 5.49
N GLU A 250 -1.24 -9.55 5.03
CA GLU A 250 -0.36 -10.42 5.82
C GLU A 250 0.42 -9.65 6.88
N VAL A 251 0.80 -10.33 7.96
CA VAL A 251 1.78 -9.81 8.92
C VAL A 251 3.17 -9.94 8.31
N PRO A 252 3.96 -8.85 8.14
CA PRO A 252 5.34 -8.99 7.68
C PRO A 252 6.16 -9.71 8.77
N ALA A 253 6.59 -10.94 8.49
CA ALA A 253 7.31 -11.76 9.46
C ALA A 253 8.15 -12.85 8.78
N PHE A 254 8.90 -13.58 9.60
CA PHE A 254 9.52 -14.83 9.22
C PHE A 254 8.53 -15.97 9.43
N ILE A 255 8.37 -16.81 8.40
CA ILE A 255 7.37 -17.85 8.34
C ILE A 255 8.04 -19.23 8.29
N ASP A 256 7.55 -20.17 9.10
CA ASP A 256 7.89 -21.59 8.95
C ASP A 256 6.99 -22.20 7.85
N PRO A 257 7.54 -22.53 6.67
CA PRO A 257 6.75 -23.07 5.56
C PRO A 257 6.19 -24.46 5.84
N SER A 258 6.71 -25.19 6.83
CA SER A 258 6.28 -26.54 7.18
C SER A 258 4.99 -26.58 8.01
N ILE A 259 4.64 -25.45 8.64
CA ILE A 259 3.44 -25.32 9.47
C ILE A 259 2.29 -24.84 8.59
N SER A 260 1.19 -25.62 8.55
CA SER A 260 -0.06 -25.20 7.93
C SER A 260 -0.58 -23.94 8.62
N GLU A 261 -0.93 -22.92 7.85
CA GLU A 261 -1.48 -21.68 8.37
C GLU A 261 -2.91 -21.91 8.87
N ASP A 262 -3.20 -21.33 10.03
CA ASP A 262 -4.53 -21.33 10.61
C ASP A 262 -5.35 -20.19 10.01
N ASN A 263 -6.44 -20.53 9.31
CA ASN A 263 -7.32 -19.56 8.62
C ASN A 263 -8.08 -18.60 9.55
N TYR A 264 -7.92 -18.72 10.87
CA TYR A 264 -8.56 -17.83 11.82
C TYR A 264 -7.59 -16.75 12.33
N SER A 265 -6.42 -17.18 12.80
CA SER A 265 -5.41 -16.31 13.38
C SER A 265 -4.40 -15.79 12.38
N HIS A 266 -4.11 -16.56 11.33
CA HIS A 266 -3.09 -16.31 10.31
C HIS A 266 -1.68 -16.03 10.89
N LYS A 267 -1.40 -16.51 12.10
CA LYS A 267 -0.18 -16.15 12.87
C LYS A 267 0.56 -17.35 13.46
N ASN A 268 -0.02 -18.55 13.38
CA ASN A 268 0.52 -19.76 14.00
C ASN A 268 1.82 -20.27 13.36
N ASN A 269 2.10 -19.88 12.12
CA ASN A 269 3.32 -20.21 11.39
C ASN A 269 4.38 -19.09 11.44
N ILE A 270 4.12 -17.99 12.18
CA ILE A 270 5.10 -16.93 12.39
C ILE A 270 6.12 -17.39 13.43
N VAL A 271 7.40 -17.30 13.08
CA VAL A 271 8.53 -17.76 13.88
C VAL A 271 9.64 -16.70 13.94
N SER A 272 10.68 -16.95 14.72
CA SER A 272 11.84 -16.08 14.82
C SER A 272 12.70 -16.11 13.55
N PRO A 273 13.56 -15.08 13.33
CA PRO A 273 14.39 -14.98 12.13
C PRO A 273 15.31 -16.18 11.85
N ASP A 274 15.73 -16.90 12.90
CA ASP A 274 16.58 -18.09 12.82
C ASP A 274 15.83 -19.39 12.50
N ALA A 275 14.49 -19.36 12.56
CA ALA A 275 13.62 -20.53 12.40
C ALA A 275 12.72 -20.48 11.16
N GLY A 276 12.64 -19.34 10.47
CA GLY A 276 11.74 -19.16 9.33
C GLY A 276 12.34 -18.33 8.21
N PHE A 277 11.51 -18.02 7.23
CA PHE A 277 11.92 -17.30 6.03
C PHE A 277 11.08 -16.05 5.81
N PHE A 278 11.70 -15.00 5.30
CA PHE A 278 11.02 -13.84 4.75
C PHE A 278 10.66 -14.10 3.28
N TRP A 279 9.48 -13.66 2.84
CA TRP A 279 8.96 -13.97 1.49
C TRP A 279 9.92 -13.58 0.37
N ARG A 280 10.60 -12.43 0.51
CA ARG A 280 11.52 -11.92 -0.52
C ARG A 280 12.72 -12.83 -0.69
N ASP A 281 13.22 -13.43 0.39
CA ASP A 281 14.31 -14.40 0.35
C ASP A 281 13.82 -15.75 -0.16
N PHE A 282 12.76 -16.28 0.47
CA PHE A 282 12.28 -17.64 0.27
C PHE A 282 11.99 -17.95 -1.20
N LEU A 283 11.16 -17.12 -1.83
CA LEU A 283 10.68 -17.34 -3.20
C LEU A 283 11.79 -17.21 -4.25
N TYR A 284 12.85 -16.46 -3.94
CA TYR A 284 13.92 -16.18 -4.90
C TYR A 284 15.12 -17.11 -4.74
N ASN A 285 15.50 -17.44 -3.50
CA ASN A 285 16.73 -18.18 -3.20
C ASN A 285 16.49 -19.65 -2.80
N HIS A 286 15.24 -20.06 -2.52
CA HIS A 286 14.92 -21.40 -2.02
C HIS A 286 13.89 -22.11 -2.91
N PRO A 287 14.23 -22.42 -4.18
CA PRO A 287 13.30 -23.13 -5.06
C PRO A 287 13.03 -24.54 -4.54
N ASP A 288 11.75 -24.90 -4.43
CA ASP A 288 11.37 -26.24 -4.01
C ASP A 288 11.75 -27.29 -5.07
N MET A 289 12.17 -28.47 -4.62
CA MET A 289 12.66 -29.53 -5.51
C MET A 289 11.57 -29.94 -6.51
N GLY A 290 11.88 -29.86 -7.80
CA GLY A 290 10.95 -30.17 -8.89
C GLY A 290 10.15 -28.98 -9.41
N TYR A 291 10.28 -27.80 -8.80
CA TYR A 291 9.64 -26.57 -9.23
C TYR A 291 10.60 -25.62 -9.94
N ALA A 292 10.04 -24.64 -10.64
CA ALA A 292 10.81 -23.68 -11.41
C ALA A 292 11.62 -22.73 -10.50
N ASP A 293 12.84 -22.41 -10.90
CA ASP A 293 13.73 -21.52 -10.18
C ASP A 293 13.55 -20.07 -10.68
N LEU A 294 12.91 -19.24 -9.84
CA LEU A 294 12.56 -17.86 -10.19
C LEU A 294 13.79 -17.03 -10.56
N LYS A 295 14.84 -17.11 -9.73
CA LYS A 295 16.10 -16.39 -9.91
C LYS A 295 16.74 -16.74 -11.25
N LYS A 296 16.83 -18.03 -11.58
CA LYS A 296 17.38 -18.47 -12.88
C LYS A 296 16.53 -17.98 -14.06
N MET A 297 15.21 -18.00 -13.93
CA MET A 297 14.33 -17.55 -15.01
C MET A 297 14.44 -16.04 -15.28
N LEU A 298 14.58 -15.22 -14.24
CA LEU A 298 14.69 -13.77 -14.36
C LEU A 298 16.04 -13.28 -14.90
N LYS A 299 17.11 -14.06 -14.73
CA LYS A 299 18.47 -13.69 -15.17
C LYS A 299 18.57 -13.32 -16.66
N ASP A 300 17.73 -13.92 -17.49
CA ASP A 300 17.74 -13.69 -18.94
C ASP A 300 16.76 -12.59 -19.38
N ALA A 301 15.93 -12.05 -18.47
CA ALA A 301 15.06 -10.93 -18.77
C ALA A 301 15.87 -9.68 -19.09
N ARG A 302 15.56 -9.01 -20.20
CA ARG A 302 16.25 -7.76 -20.63
C ARG A 302 15.35 -6.53 -20.60
N THR A 303 14.05 -6.75 -20.49
CA THR A 303 13.03 -5.69 -20.43
C THR A 303 11.92 -6.09 -19.45
N VAL A 304 11.25 -5.11 -18.86
CA VAL A 304 10.11 -5.34 -17.96
C VAL A 304 8.96 -6.04 -18.69
N ILE A 305 8.57 -5.52 -19.86
CA ILE A 305 7.49 -6.05 -20.69
C ILE A 305 7.76 -5.82 -22.17
N THR A 306 7.44 -6.80 -23.02
CA THR A 306 7.53 -6.71 -24.49
C THR A 306 6.15 -6.64 -25.14
N LYS A 307 5.15 -7.36 -24.60
CA LYS A 307 3.88 -7.62 -25.28
C LYS A 307 2.79 -6.54 -25.13
N ARG A 308 3.13 -5.35 -24.63
CA ARG A 308 2.14 -4.26 -24.51
C ARG A 308 1.64 -3.72 -25.86
N TYR A 309 2.44 -3.86 -26.92
CA TYR A 309 2.14 -3.30 -28.25
C TYR A 309 1.97 -4.36 -29.37
N HIS A 310 1.64 -5.62 -29.04
CA HIS A 310 1.42 -6.68 -30.04
C HIS A 310 2.61 -6.99 -30.98
N PHE A 311 3.85 -6.76 -30.55
CA PHE A 311 5.03 -7.20 -31.30
C PHE A 311 5.71 -8.35 -30.54
N GLU A 312 5.74 -9.54 -31.14
CA GLU A 312 6.66 -10.59 -30.73
C GLU A 312 8.05 -10.22 -31.28
N VAL A 313 8.89 -9.68 -30.42
CA VAL A 313 10.33 -9.66 -30.70
C VAL A 313 10.81 -11.09 -30.47
N ASN A 314 11.04 -11.83 -31.55
CA ASN A 314 11.50 -13.21 -31.57
C ASN A 314 12.49 -13.52 -30.43
N GLY A 315 12.05 -14.30 -29.44
CA GLY A 315 12.91 -14.80 -28.38
C GLY A 315 13.19 -13.86 -27.20
N ASN A 316 12.67 -12.62 -27.18
CA ASN A 316 12.81 -11.77 -25.99
C ASN A 316 11.84 -12.22 -24.90
N ILE A 317 12.40 -12.75 -23.82
CA ILE A 317 11.68 -13.16 -22.64
C ILE A 317 11.63 -11.94 -21.69
N ASP A 318 10.49 -11.27 -21.57
CA ASP A 318 10.32 -10.16 -20.62
C ASP A 318 10.03 -10.63 -19.19
N ALA A 319 10.30 -9.74 -18.23
CA ALA A 319 10.17 -10.03 -16.80
C ALA A 319 8.73 -10.40 -16.42
N ILE A 320 7.73 -9.59 -16.79
CA ILE A 320 6.31 -9.87 -16.46
C ILE A 320 5.89 -11.24 -17.00
N GLY A 321 6.27 -11.58 -18.23
CA GLY A 321 5.99 -12.88 -18.82
C GLY A 321 6.72 -14.04 -18.12
N ILE A 322 7.94 -13.82 -17.61
CA ILE A 322 8.65 -14.79 -16.75
C ILE A 322 7.88 -15.01 -15.46
N LEU A 323 7.48 -13.93 -14.79
CA LEU A 323 6.77 -13.98 -13.53
C LEU A 323 5.44 -14.72 -13.66
N SER A 324 4.63 -14.41 -14.66
CA SER A 324 3.38 -15.14 -14.93
C SER A 324 3.64 -16.62 -15.17
N ARG A 325 4.62 -16.98 -16.02
CA ARG A 325 4.94 -18.39 -16.30
C ARG A 325 5.50 -19.13 -15.09
N TRP A 326 6.26 -18.44 -14.24
CA TRP A 326 6.77 -19.04 -13.01
C TRP A 326 5.61 -19.32 -12.05
N LEU A 327 4.70 -18.36 -11.88
CA LEU A 327 3.51 -18.53 -11.03
C LEU A 327 2.65 -19.71 -11.49
N ASP A 328 2.33 -19.78 -12.78
CA ASP A 328 1.53 -20.86 -13.38
C ASP A 328 2.18 -22.26 -13.22
N ARG A 329 3.52 -22.32 -13.16
CA ARG A 329 4.27 -23.57 -12.95
C ARG A 329 4.48 -23.91 -11.49
N SER A 330 4.34 -22.92 -10.61
CA SER A 330 4.57 -23.05 -9.17
C SER A 330 3.29 -23.35 -8.40
N MET A 331 2.12 -23.13 -9.00
CA MET A 331 0.84 -23.26 -8.31
C MET A 331 -0.22 -23.95 -9.15
N ASN A 332 -1.08 -24.73 -8.50
CA ASN A 332 -2.32 -25.24 -9.07
C ASN A 332 -3.50 -24.35 -8.66
N PHE A 333 -4.35 -23.96 -9.62
CA PHE A 333 -5.55 -23.18 -9.32
C PHE A 333 -6.65 -24.06 -8.71
N THR A 334 -6.56 -24.29 -7.41
CA THR A 334 -7.46 -25.14 -6.62
C THR A 334 -7.43 -24.72 -5.15
N SER A 335 -8.23 -25.35 -4.31
CA SER A 335 -8.31 -25.04 -2.87
C SER A 335 -8.65 -26.30 -2.08
N ASP A 336 -8.05 -26.40 -0.89
CA ASP A 336 -8.42 -27.32 0.18
C ASP A 336 -8.90 -26.51 1.41
N GLU A 337 -8.81 -27.08 2.62
CA GLU A 337 -9.23 -26.43 3.86
C GLU A 337 -8.33 -25.25 4.23
N GLU A 338 -7.03 -25.29 3.93
CA GLU A 338 -6.09 -24.23 4.28
C GLU A 338 -6.20 -23.08 3.27
N ARG A 339 -6.22 -21.83 3.75
CA ARG A 339 -6.32 -20.61 2.93
C ARG A 339 -5.23 -19.63 3.39
N PRO A 340 -3.95 -19.96 3.13
CA PRO A 340 -2.84 -19.16 3.63
C PRO A 340 -2.74 -17.85 2.85
N HIS A 341 -2.35 -16.77 3.52
CA HIS A 341 -2.06 -15.49 2.85
C HIS A 341 -0.57 -15.12 2.86
N GLN A 342 0.26 -15.88 3.58
CA GLN A 342 1.71 -15.68 3.59
C GLN A 342 2.36 -16.28 2.33
N PRO A 343 3.07 -15.50 1.49
CA PRO A 343 3.67 -16.02 0.24
C PRO A 343 4.63 -17.20 0.47
N VAL A 344 5.34 -17.21 1.60
CA VAL A 344 6.21 -18.34 1.99
C VAL A 344 5.40 -19.63 2.10
N ARG A 345 4.26 -19.59 2.79
CA ARG A 345 3.40 -20.75 2.97
C ARG A 345 2.66 -21.12 1.68
N ILE A 346 2.17 -20.13 0.94
CA ILE A 346 1.50 -20.33 -0.34
C ILE A 346 2.43 -21.08 -1.31
N TYR A 347 3.68 -20.65 -1.43
CA TYR A 347 4.64 -21.30 -2.31
C TYR A 347 4.90 -22.75 -1.92
N ARG A 348 5.19 -23.03 -0.63
CA ARG A 348 5.40 -24.41 -0.15
C ARG A 348 4.18 -25.31 -0.39
N LYS A 349 2.98 -24.73 -0.38
CA LYS A 349 1.73 -25.45 -0.60
C LYS A 349 1.47 -25.74 -2.08
N HIS A 350 2.01 -24.93 -2.99
CA HIS A 350 1.85 -25.05 -4.45
C HIS A 350 0.39 -25.07 -4.95
N GLN A 351 -0.54 -24.47 -4.22
CA GLN A 351 -1.94 -24.35 -4.63
C GLN A 351 -2.65 -23.16 -4.02
N GLY A 352 -3.66 -22.64 -4.74
CA GLY A 352 -4.49 -21.54 -4.27
C GLY A 352 -5.52 -21.07 -5.30
N ARG A 353 -6.33 -20.08 -4.92
CA ARG A 353 -7.34 -19.39 -5.74
C ARG A 353 -6.91 -17.94 -5.98
N CYS A 354 -7.83 -17.07 -6.38
CA CYS A 354 -7.52 -15.67 -6.70
C CYS A 354 -6.77 -14.95 -5.57
N GLY A 355 -7.11 -15.18 -4.30
CA GLY A 355 -6.38 -14.66 -3.13
C GLY A 355 -4.89 -15.00 -3.17
N GLU A 356 -4.57 -16.29 -3.07
CA GLU A 356 -3.18 -16.74 -3.04
C GLU A 356 -2.40 -16.43 -4.32
N TYR A 357 -3.07 -16.45 -5.48
CA TYR A 357 -2.45 -16.02 -6.73
C TYR A 357 -2.13 -14.53 -6.72
N SER A 358 -3.00 -13.70 -6.14
CA SER A 358 -2.78 -12.27 -5.98
C SER A 358 -1.61 -11.99 -5.04
N ASP A 359 -1.54 -12.66 -3.89
CA ASP A 359 -0.47 -12.47 -2.91
C ASP A 359 0.89 -12.92 -3.48
N MET A 360 0.91 -14.04 -4.20
CA MET A 360 2.12 -14.52 -4.87
C MET A 360 2.56 -13.63 -6.03
N ARG A 361 1.62 -13.15 -6.85
CA ARG A 361 1.94 -12.23 -7.96
C ARG A 361 2.49 -10.90 -7.43
N LEU A 362 1.93 -10.42 -6.32
CA LEU A 362 2.42 -9.24 -5.60
C LEU A 362 3.85 -9.46 -5.10
N ALA A 363 4.11 -10.58 -4.40
CA ALA A 363 5.43 -10.93 -3.88
C ALA A 363 6.47 -11.03 -5.00
N ILE A 364 6.21 -11.81 -6.06
CA ILE A 364 7.19 -12.01 -7.14
C ILE A 364 7.42 -10.75 -7.97
N GLY A 365 6.40 -9.89 -8.13
CA GLY A 365 6.55 -8.58 -8.74
C GLY A 365 7.54 -7.72 -7.95
N ARG A 366 7.39 -7.64 -6.62
CA ARG A 366 8.30 -6.87 -5.76
C ARG A 366 9.70 -7.49 -5.63
N ILE A 367 9.84 -8.82 -5.67
CA ILE A 367 11.15 -9.51 -5.78
C ILE A 367 11.86 -9.13 -7.07
N ALA A 368 11.11 -9.08 -8.18
CA ALA A 368 11.62 -8.66 -9.49
C ALA A 368 11.90 -7.16 -9.59
N LEU A 369 11.83 -6.43 -8.47
CA LEU A 369 11.92 -4.99 -8.36
C LEU A 369 10.92 -4.26 -9.27
N ILE A 370 9.77 -4.87 -9.59
CA ILE A 370 8.71 -4.24 -10.38
C ILE A 370 7.64 -3.73 -9.41
N PRO A 371 7.30 -2.43 -9.40
CA PRO A 371 6.33 -1.90 -8.45
C PRO A 371 4.97 -2.55 -8.70
N THR A 372 4.47 -3.28 -7.71
CA THR A 372 3.28 -4.11 -7.84
C THR A 372 2.33 -3.84 -6.67
N VAL A 373 1.03 -3.83 -6.97
CA VAL A 373 -0.05 -3.56 -6.01
C VAL A 373 -1.19 -4.58 -6.17
N ALA A 374 -1.83 -4.96 -5.06
CA ALA A 374 -3.07 -5.74 -5.09
C ALA A 374 -4.26 -4.83 -5.44
N VAL A 375 -5.19 -5.35 -6.20
CA VAL A 375 -6.48 -4.72 -6.50
C VAL A 375 -7.57 -5.66 -6.03
N ALA A 376 -8.56 -5.12 -5.33
CA ALA A 376 -9.64 -5.89 -4.76
C ALA A 376 -11.02 -5.30 -5.10
N SER A 377 -11.99 -6.20 -5.21
CA SER A 377 -13.40 -5.90 -4.99
C SER A 377 -13.95 -6.88 -3.96
N ILE A 378 -13.92 -6.47 -2.69
CA ILE A 378 -14.21 -7.36 -1.57
C ILE A 378 -15.67 -7.83 -1.60
N SER A 379 -16.62 -6.92 -1.80
CA SER A 379 -18.05 -7.25 -1.77
C SER A 379 -18.49 -8.26 -2.83
N THR A 380 -17.70 -8.42 -3.89
CA THR A 380 -18.02 -9.27 -5.04
C THR A 380 -16.98 -10.35 -5.30
N ASP A 381 -16.12 -10.59 -4.31
CA ASP A 381 -15.14 -11.67 -4.24
C ASP A 381 -14.29 -11.79 -5.51
N HIS A 382 -13.41 -10.80 -5.68
CA HIS A 382 -12.32 -10.92 -6.64
C HIS A 382 -11.14 -10.04 -6.26
N VAL A 383 -9.95 -10.56 -6.51
CA VAL A 383 -8.67 -9.86 -6.34
C VAL A 383 -7.75 -10.21 -7.50
N TRP A 384 -6.90 -9.26 -7.86
CA TRP A 384 -5.88 -9.36 -8.90
C TRP A 384 -4.79 -8.32 -8.62
N ASN A 385 -3.90 -8.05 -9.58
CA ASN A 385 -2.80 -7.11 -9.35
C ASN A 385 -2.66 -6.11 -10.48
N GLU A 386 -1.86 -5.09 -10.20
CA GLU A 386 -1.33 -4.19 -11.20
C GLU A 386 0.17 -4.02 -11.00
N PHE A 387 0.90 -3.82 -12.10
CA PHE A 387 2.28 -3.35 -12.04
C PHE A 387 2.40 -1.93 -12.62
N TYR A 388 3.35 -1.16 -12.15
CA TYR A 388 3.59 0.20 -12.63
C TYR A 388 4.63 0.23 -13.75
N LEU A 389 4.25 0.79 -14.90
CA LEU A 389 5.17 1.19 -15.97
C LEU A 389 4.58 2.44 -16.64
N GLN A 390 5.03 3.62 -16.21
CA GLN A 390 4.45 4.96 -16.50
C GLN A 390 3.04 5.17 -15.95
N GLN A 391 2.25 4.11 -15.91
CA GLN A 391 0.92 4.02 -15.36
C GLN A 391 0.73 2.62 -14.78
N TRP A 392 -0.30 2.46 -13.96
CA TRP A 392 -0.72 1.15 -13.50
C TRP A 392 -1.28 0.33 -14.67
N VAL A 393 -0.79 -0.89 -14.82
CA VAL A 393 -1.16 -1.84 -15.86
C VAL A 393 -1.78 -3.05 -15.19
N HIS A 394 -3.00 -3.40 -15.60
CA HIS A 394 -3.71 -4.60 -15.16
C HIS A 394 -2.87 -5.86 -15.37
N TRP A 395 -2.76 -6.67 -14.33
CA TRP A 395 -2.04 -7.94 -14.33
C TRP A 395 -2.79 -9.03 -13.56
N ASP A 396 -3.41 -9.91 -14.33
CA ASP A 396 -4.04 -11.13 -13.85
C ASP A 396 -3.66 -12.32 -14.74
N ASP A 397 -4.62 -13.21 -15.06
CA ASP A 397 -4.52 -14.20 -16.14
C ASP A 397 -4.24 -13.55 -17.52
N THR A 398 -4.61 -12.28 -17.66
CA THR A 398 -4.28 -11.44 -18.80
C THR A 398 -3.54 -10.16 -18.39
N ILE A 399 -2.84 -9.54 -19.34
CA ILE A 399 -2.08 -8.31 -19.13
C ILE A 399 -2.72 -7.18 -19.94
N ASP A 400 -2.88 -6.01 -19.31
CA ASP A 400 -3.45 -4.79 -19.92
C ASP A 400 -4.84 -5.00 -20.55
N LYS A 401 -5.69 -5.79 -19.88
CA LYS A 401 -7.08 -6.05 -20.28
C LYS A 401 -8.07 -5.86 -19.12
N PRO A 402 -8.18 -4.64 -18.56
CA PRO A 402 -9.06 -4.39 -17.43
C PRO A 402 -10.55 -4.64 -17.74
N ASP A 403 -10.97 -4.59 -19.01
CA ASP A 403 -12.35 -4.85 -19.40
C ASP A 403 -12.73 -6.35 -19.42
N GLN A 404 -11.80 -7.25 -19.09
CA GLN A 404 -12.09 -8.68 -19.00
C GLN A 404 -13.17 -9.01 -17.98
N TYR A 405 -13.26 -8.24 -16.90
CA TYR A 405 -14.26 -8.48 -15.85
C TYR A 405 -15.65 -7.99 -16.25
N GLU A 406 -15.75 -6.74 -16.72
CA GLU A 406 -17.01 -6.13 -17.14
C GLU A 406 -17.56 -6.80 -18.41
N LYS A 407 -16.75 -6.93 -19.46
CA LYS A 407 -17.20 -7.41 -20.79
C LYS A 407 -16.98 -8.89 -21.00
N GLY A 408 -15.88 -9.44 -20.48
CA GLY A 408 -15.56 -10.86 -20.62
C GLY A 408 -16.42 -11.73 -19.71
N TRP A 409 -16.36 -11.49 -18.40
CA TRP A 409 -17.07 -12.29 -17.40
C TRP A 409 -18.51 -11.81 -17.16
N GLY A 410 -18.82 -10.57 -17.53
CA GLY A 410 -20.11 -9.95 -17.19
C GLY A 410 -20.29 -9.70 -15.69
N LYS A 411 -19.18 -9.63 -14.93
CA LYS A 411 -19.23 -9.31 -13.51
C LYS A 411 -19.72 -7.88 -13.31
N LYS A 412 -20.29 -7.64 -12.13
CA LYS A 412 -20.71 -6.31 -11.66
C LYS A 412 -20.13 -6.13 -10.28
N PHE A 413 -19.03 -5.41 -10.21
CA PHE A 413 -18.32 -5.13 -8.97
C PHE A 413 -19.01 -4.02 -8.18
N GLY A 414 -18.79 -4.05 -6.86
CA GLY A 414 -19.00 -2.88 -6.01
C GLY A 414 -17.87 -1.88 -6.26
N SER A 415 -17.22 -1.43 -5.19
CA SER A 415 -15.98 -0.68 -5.31
C SER A 415 -14.85 -1.58 -5.80
N VAL A 416 -13.98 -1.01 -6.64
CA VAL A 416 -12.68 -1.58 -6.97
C VAL A 416 -11.61 -0.62 -6.50
N PHE A 417 -10.62 -1.13 -5.77
CA PHE A 417 -9.56 -0.31 -5.19
C PHE A 417 -8.23 -1.06 -5.14
N GLN A 418 -7.16 -0.31 -5.29
CA GLN A 418 -5.81 -0.75 -4.96
C GLN A 418 -5.65 -0.79 -3.44
N MET A 419 -4.96 -1.80 -2.94
CA MET A 419 -4.57 -1.94 -1.53
C MET A 419 -3.07 -1.68 -1.40
N ARG A 420 -2.69 -0.60 -0.72
CA ARG A 420 -1.30 -0.31 -0.38
C ARG A 420 -0.94 -0.98 0.94
N GLY A 421 0.33 -1.35 1.11
CA GLY A 421 0.79 -2.15 2.25
C GLY A 421 0.63 -1.46 3.62
N ASP A 422 0.41 -0.15 3.66
CA ASP A 422 0.11 0.62 4.87
C ASP A 422 -1.40 0.68 5.19
N GLY A 423 -2.23 -0.05 4.44
CA GLY A 423 -3.68 -0.09 4.58
C GLY A 423 -4.42 0.96 3.77
N PHE A 424 -3.73 1.81 2.99
CA PHE A 424 -4.37 2.85 2.20
C PHE A 424 -5.06 2.29 0.94
N PHE A 425 -6.34 2.65 0.75
CA PHE A 425 -7.12 2.22 -0.41
C PHE A 425 -7.28 3.35 -1.43
N THR A 426 -6.92 3.08 -2.69
CA THR A 426 -7.15 4.02 -3.80
C THR A 426 -8.21 3.44 -4.73
N SER A 427 -9.34 4.13 -4.91
CA SER A 427 -10.35 3.67 -5.87
C SER A 427 -9.80 3.68 -7.29
N VAL A 428 -10.02 2.58 -8.00
CA VAL A 428 -9.63 2.40 -9.41
C VAL A 428 -10.80 1.86 -10.23
N THR A 429 -12.03 2.05 -9.74
CA THR A 429 -13.26 1.53 -10.37
C THR A 429 -13.42 1.99 -11.82
N ASP A 430 -13.02 3.21 -12.13
CA ASP A 430 -13.09 3.81 -13.47
C ASP A 430 -12.15 3.14 -14.48
N ARG A 431 -11.05 2.52 -14.03
CA ARG A 431 -10.17 1.71 -14.88
C ARG A 431 -10.84 0.42 -15.34
N TYR A 432 -11.72 -0.14 -14.50
CA TYR A 432 -12.33 -1.46 -14.70
C TYR A 432 -13.77 -1.41 -15.21
N TYR A 433 -14.44 -0.27 -15.13
CA TYR A 433 -15.83 -0.10 -15.57
C TYR A 433 -16.03 1.15 -16.42
N SER A 434 -16.70 0.96 -17.54
CA SER A 434 -17.13 2.07 -18.41
C SER A 434 -18.25 2.93 -17.81
N LYS A 435 -19.04 2.37 -16.89
CA LYS A 435 -20.17 3.05 -16.24
C LYS A 435 -20.03 2.95 -14.74
N ILE A 436 -19.75 4.08 -14.11
CA ILE A 436 -19.58 4.20 -12.67
C ILE A 436 -20.66 5.10 -12.05
N SER A 437 -21.01 4.81 -10.80
CA SER A 437 -21.74 5.73 -9.93
C SER A 437 -20.75 6.32 -8.93
N ARG A 438 -20.84 7.63 -8.69
CA ARG A 438 -20.06 8.30 -7.65
C ARG A 438 -20.94 8.59 -6.44
N ILE A 439 -20.48 8.18 -5.26
CA ILE A 439 -21.09 8.52 -3.98
C ILE A 439 -20.13 9.51 -3.29
N THR A 440 -20.64 10.68 -2.95
CA THR A 440 -19.92 11.67 -2.14
C THR A 440 -20.62 11.73 -0.79
N VAL A 441 -19.89 11.46 0.28
CA VAL A 441 -20.39 11.51 1.65
C VAL A 441 -19.81 12.75 2.30
N HIS A 442 -20.67 13.58 2.88
CA HIS A 442 -20.28 14.72 3.70
C HIS A 442 -20.62 14.45 5.16
N VAL A 443 -19.65 14.58 6.06
CA VAL A 443 -19.84 14.38 7.50
C VAL A 443 -19.73 15.72 8.22
N SER A 444 -20.71 16.01 9.07
CA SER A 444 -20.72 17.24 9.87
C SER A 444 -21.12 16.93 11.31
N ASP A 445 -20.66 17.76 12.24
CA ASP A 445 -21.02 17.68 13.64
C ASP A 445 -22.46 18.17 13.91
N SER A 446 -22.88 18.15 15.18
CA SER A 446 -24.22 18.59 15.58
C SER A 446 -24.48 20.09 15.37
N THR A 447 -23.45 20.88 15.08
CA THR A 447 -23.53 22.31 14.77
C THR A 447 -23.51 22.60 13.27
N GLY A 448 -23.36 21.56 12.43
CA GLY A 448 -23.27 21.67 10.98
C GLY A 448 -21.87 22.04 10.47
N LEU A 449 -20.84 21.96 11.31
CA LEU A 449 -19.46 22.14 10.89
C LEU A 449 -18.91 20.82 10.30
N PRO A 450 -18.14 20.88 9.20
CA PRO A 450 -17.53 19.68 8.64
C PRO A 450 -16.62 18.96 9.64
N LEU A 451 -16.72 17.63 9.68
CA LEU A 451 -15.90 16.80 10.55
C LEU A 451 -14.70 16.28 9.76
N ASP A 452 -13.51 16.80 10.06
CA ASP A 452 -12.24 16.30 9.51
C ASP A 452 -11.83 14.97 10.17
N GLY A 453 -11.29 14.03 9.40
CA GLY A 453 -10.82 12.75 9.92
C GLY A 453 -11.92 11.74 10.27
N ALA A 454 -13.17 11.96 9.84
CA ALA A 454 -14.27 11.03 10.04
C ALA A 454 -14.13 9.81 9.15
N GLN A 455 -14.10 8.62 9.74
CA GLN A 455 -14.10 7.38 8.97
C GLN A 455 -15.51 7.06 8.45
N VAL A 456 -15.62 6.84 7.15
CA VAL A 456 -16.83 6.40 6.47
C VAL A 456 -16.61 4.99 5.97
N ILE A 457 -17.42 4.04 6.44
CA ILE A 457 -17.36 2.64 6.02
C ILE A 457 -18.56 2.34 5.14
N LEU A 458 -18.28 1.91 3.91
CA LEU A 458 -19.28 1.55 2.92
C LEU A 458 -19.54 0.05 2.95
N TYR A 459 -20.81 -0.29 3.11
CA TYR A 459 -21.30 -1.64 2.94
C TYR A 459 -22.27 -1.74 1.77
N THR A 460 -22.21 -2.87 1.07
CA THR A 460 -23.11 -3.19 -0.04
C THR A 460 -23.59 -4.62 0.08
N LYS A 461 -24.54 -5.00 -0.77
CA LYS A 461 -24.99 -6.40 -0.84
C LYS A 461 -23.82 -7.29 -1.28
N GLY A 462 -23.45 -8.23 -0.42
CA GLY A 462 -22.35 -9.15 -0.66
C GLY A 462 -22.74 -10.37 -1.49
N LEU A 463 -21.72 -11.10 -1.95
CA LEU A 463 -21.91 -12.42 -2.57
C LEU A 463 -22.34 -13.49 -1.56
N TYR A 464 -21.82 -13.42 -0.33
CA TYR A 464 -21.99 -14.46 0.71
C TYR A 464 -22.81 -14.02 1.92
N SER A 465 -23.23 -12.75 1.96
CA SER A 465 -24.02 -12.19 3.06
C SER A 465 -24.93 -11.07 2.57
N ASP A 466 -25.96 -10.74 3.35
CA ASP A 466 -26.87 -9.63 3.01
C ASP A 466 -26.14 -8.28 2.94
N LEU A 467 -25.06 -8.13 3.70
CA LEU A 467 -24.26 -6.93 3.79
C LEU A 467 -22.77 -7.28 3.94
N SER A 468 -21.96 -6.92 2.95
CA SER A 468 -20.50 -7.09 2.95
C SER A 468 -19.80 -5.74 2.91
N PHE A 469 -18.65 -5.66 3.58
CA PHE A 469 -17.73 -4.53 3.44
C PHE A 469 -17.38 -4.34 1.96
N ASP A 470 -17.41 -3.09 1.51
CA ASP A 470 -17.08 -2.75 0.12
C ASP A 470 -15.88 -1.84 0.05
N ASN A 471 -15.88 -0.74 0.81
CA ASN A 471 -14.79 0.23 0.82
C ASN A 471 -14.84 1.07 2.11
N TYR A 472 -13.81 1.86 2.36
CA TYR A 472 -13.85 2.92 3.36
C TYR A 472 -13.21 4.20 2.82
N GLY A 473 -13.47 5.31 3.49
CA GLY A 473 -12.81 6.58 3.25
C GLY A 473 -12.68 7.36 4.55
N VAL A 474 -11.91 8.44 4.49
CA VAL A 474 -11.81 9.40 5.59
C VAL A 474 -12.11 10.78 5.03
N THR A 475 -12.92 11.55 5.75
CA THR A 475 -13.26 12.93 5.36
C THR A 475 -12.05 13.86 5.48
N ASN A 476 -12.08 14.93 4.68
CA ASN A 476 -11.06 15.97 4.75
C ASN A 476 -11.61 17.20 5.50
N SER A 477 -10.91 18.33 5.44
CA SER A 477 -11.34 19.57 6.09
C SER A 477 -12.69 20.13 5.61
N GLU A 478 -13.21 19.67 4.48
CA GLU A 478 -14.54 20.02 3.95
C GLU A 478 -15.64 19.05 4.43
N GLY A 479 -15.28 18.06 5.26
CA GLY A 479 -16.15 16.99 5.73
C GLY A 479 -16.23 15.87 4.71
#